data_AF-A0AB74A022-F1
#
_entry.id   AF-A0AB74A022-F1
#
_cell.length_a   1.000
_cell.length_b   1.000
_cell.length_c   1.000
_cell.angle_alpha   90.00
_cell.angle_beta   90.00
_cell.angle_gamma   90.00
#
_symmetry.space_group_name_H-M   'P 1'
#
loop_
_entity.id
_entity.type
_entity.pdbx_description
1 polymer ?
#
loop_
_entity_poly.entity_id
_entity_poly.type
_entity_poly.pdbx_seq_one_letter_code
_entity_poly.pdbx_strand_id
1 'polypeptide(L)'
;MKKSHGPAFRAARMDLAQCSACRGRAVIKGVFHDLACVQCNASGWVDAETSEALPLDVLVTQLSMRLQASDARVKFLEHEDPADRFRRIHLCKPYSAESEQYERNNRRGAGGSNYTGD
;
A
#
# COMPACT_ATOMS: atom_id res chain seq x y z
N MET A 1 35.39 5.79 -25.05
CA MET A 1 34.36 4.77 -25.36
C MET A 1 33.23 4.89 -24.35
N LYS A 2 32.03 5.32 -24.74
CA LYS A 2 30.88 5.36 -23.83
C LYS A 2 30.49 3.92 -23.54
N LYS A 3 30.55 3.50 -22.28
CA LYS A 3 30.09 2.18 -21.85
C LYS A 3 28.57 2.18 -22.03
N SER A 4 28.09 1.52 -23.08
CA SER A 4 26.67 1.23 -23.24
C SER A 4 26.34 0.14 -22.22
N HIS A 5 25.60 0.51 -21.19
CA HIS A 5 25.04 -0.47 -20.27
C HIS A 5 23.98 -1.26 -21.03
N GLY A 6 24.01 -2.58 -20.92
CA GLY A 6 22.97 -3.45 -21.48
C GLY A 6 21.59 -3.11 -20.91
N PRO A 7 20.51 -3.65 -21.50
CA PRO A 7 19.15 -3.42 -21.02
C PRO A 7 19.06 -3.76 -19.53
N ALA A 8 18.30 -2.96 -18.79
CA ALA A 8 18.18 -3.10 -17.34
C ALA A 8 17.75 -4.53 -16.96
N PHE A 9 18.35 -5.09 -15.92
CA PHE A 9 18.08 -6.47 -15.46
C PHE A 9 16.63 -6.68 -14.97
N ARG A 10 15.86 -5.60 -14.76
CA ARG A 10 14.47 -5.63 -14.33
C ARG A 10 13.67 -4.57 -15.07
N ALA A 11 12.43 -4.90 -15.42
CA ALA A 11 11.48 -3.92 -15.93
C ALA A 11 11.28 -2.83 -14.86
N ALA A 12 11.47 -1.57 -15.24
CA ALA A 12 11.27 -0.44 -14.33
C ALA A 12 9.77 -0.30 -14.05
N ARG A 13 9.42 -0.14 -12.77
CA ARG A 13 8.05 0.18 -12.39
C ARG A 13 7.79 1.65 -12.71
N MET A 14 6.75 1.91 -13.49
CA MET A 14 6.32 3.26 -13.85
C MET A 14 5.28 3.76 -12.85
N ASP A 15 5.23 5.08 -12.69
CA ASP A 15 4.16 5.73 -11.94
C ASP A 15 2.91 5.81 -12.83
N LEU A 16 1.82 5.22 -12.32
CA LEU A 16 0.55 5.13 -13.03
C LEU A 16 -0.53 5.90 -12.27
N ALA A 17 -1.25 6.76 -12.99
CA ALA A 17 -2.44 7.44 -12.50
C ALA A 17 -3.72 6.73 -12.97
N GLN A 18 -4.82 6.92 -12.25
CA GLN A 18 -6.12 6.45 -12.71
C GLN A 18 -6.55 7.28 -13.93
N CYS A 19 -7.07 6.59 -14.94
CA CYS A 19 -7.61 7.27 -16.12
C CYS A 19 -8.74 8.22 -15.72
N SER A 20 -8.67 9.47 -16.14
CA SER A 20 -9.65 10.52 -15.82
C SER A 20 -11.03 10.24 -16.41
N ALA A 21 -11.12 9.62 -17.59
CA ALA A 21 -12.39 9.33 -18.25
C ALA A 21 -13.17 8.19 -17.59
N CYS A 22 -12.55 7.05 -17.32
CA CYS A 22 -13.24 5.93 -16.67
C CYS A 22 -13.11 5.91 -15.14
N ARG A 23 -12.26 6.77 -14.56
CA ARG A 23 -11.92 6.83 -13.13
C ARG A 23 -11.42 5.49 -12.60
N GLY A 24 -10.49 4.87 -13.33
CA GLY A 24 -9.93 3.57 -12.96
C GLY A 24 -10.80 2.35 -13.25
N ARG A 25 -12.06 2.52 -13.70
CA ARG A 25 -12.98 1.39 -13.93
C ARG A 25 -12.69 0.56 -15.19
N ALA A 26 -11.77 1.00 -16.05
CA ALA A 26 -11.49 0.41 -17.37
C ALA A 26 -12.66 0.45 -18.39
N VAL A 27 -13.87 0.78 -17.96
CA VAL A 27 -15.06 0.87 -18.81
C VAL A 27 -15.80 2.20 -18.64
N ILE A 28 -16.54 2.57 -19.68
CA ILE A 28 -17.47 3.71 -19.70
C ILE A 28 -18.89 3.20 -19.96
N LYS A 29 -19.90 3.92 -19.47
CA LYS A 29 -21.30 3.56 -19.69
C LYS A 29 -21.70 3.90 -21.12
N GLY A 30 -22.03 2.88 -21.91
CA GLY A 30 -22.76 3.03 -23.17
C GLY A 30 -24.27 3.12 -22.94
N VAL A 31 -25.03 3.11 -24.03
CA VAL A 31 -26.51 3.22 -23.98
C VAL A 31 -27.14 1.98 -23.33
N PHE A 32 -26.58 0.79 -23.57
CA PHE A 32 -27.15 -0.48 -23.12
C PHE A 32 -26.17 -1.38 -22.35
N HIS A 33 -24.86 -1.11 -22.42
CA HIS A 33 -23.82 -1.94 -21.83
C HIS A 33 -22.57 -1.11 -21.56
N ASP A 34 -21.63 -1.70 -20.82
CA ASP A 34 -20.33 -1.10 -20.56
C ASP A 34 -19.42 -1.26 -21.79
N LEU A 35 -18.79 -0.15 -22.19
CA LEU A 35 -17.85 -0.09 -23.29
C LEU A 35 -16.43 0.00 -22.75
N ALA A 36 -15.50 -0.69 -23.41
CA ALA A 36 -14.08 -0.58 -23.11
C ALA A 36 -13.62 0.89 -23.21
N CYS A 37 -12.93 1.38 -22.16
CA CYS A 37 -12.40 2.74 -22.19
C CYS A 37 -11.17 2.80 -23.10
N VAL A 38 -11.33 3.38 -24.28
CA VAL A 38 -10.26 3.49 -25.29
C VAL A 38 -9.10 4.36 -24.81
N GLN A 39 -9.38 5.39 -24.00
CA GLN A 39 -8.35 6.33 -23.51
C GLN A 39 -7.33 5.71 -22.54
N CYS A 40 -7.57 4.51 -22.03
CA CYS A 40 -6.62 3.81 -21.17
C CYS A 40 -6.40 2.36 -21.61
N ASN A 41 -6.73 2.03 -22.87
CA ASN A 41 -6.66 0.67 -23.39
C ASN A 41 -7.39 -0.34 -22.47
N ALA A 42 -8.55 0.05 -21.94
CA ALA A 42 -9.37 -0.73 -21.02
C ALA A 42 -8.61 -1.27 -19.79
N SER A 43 -7.60 -0.56 -19.31
CA SER A 43 -6.88 -0.93 -18.08
C SER A 43 -7.31 -0.15 -16.86
N GLY A 44 -7.89 1.04 -17.05
CA GLY A 44 -8.14 2.01 -15.99
C GLY A 44 -6.91 2.83 -15.59
N TRP A 45 -5.74 2.60 -16.19
CA TRP A 45 -4.49 3.27 -15.84
C TRP A 45 -3.89 4.00 -17.03
N VAL A 46 -3.27 5.15 -16.74
CA VAL A 46 -2.53 5.99 -17.68
C VAL A 46 -1.20 6.38 -17.05
N ASP A 47 -0.28 6.91 -17.85
CA ASP A 47 0.97 7.44 -17.35
C ASP A 47 0.71 8.60 -16.39
N ALA A 48 1.37 8.63 -15.22
CA ALA A 48 1.10 9.63 -14.21
C ALA A 48 1.57 11.04 -14.61
N GLU A 49 2.59 11.14 -15.45
CA GLU A 49 3.16 12.42 -15.87
C GLU A 49 2.41 12.95 -17.10
N THR A 50 2.21 12.11 -18.12
CA THR A 50 1.61 12.55 -19.39
C THR A 50 0.09 12.42 -19.43
N SER A 51 -0.50 11.62 -18.54
CA SER A 51 -1.92 11.23 -18.59
C SER A 51 -2.34 10.50 -19.88
N GLU A 52 -1.37 9.97 -20.64
CA GLU A 52 -1.62 9.24 -21.87
C GLU A 52 -1.74 7.73 -21.65
N ALA A 53 -2.39 7.06 -22.60
CA ALA A 53 -2.49 5.60 -22.60
C ALA A 53 -1.10 4.99 -22.82
N LEU A 54 -0.74 4.00 -21.99
CA LEU A 54 0.50 3.26 -22.18
C LEU A 54 0.41 2.33 -23.40
N PRO A 55 1.53 2.10 -24.11
CA PRO A 55 1.64 0.99 -25.07
C PRO A 55 1.23 -0.34 -24.44
N LEU A 56 0.55 -1.21 -25.19
CA LEU A 56 -0.08 -2.42 -24.65
C LEU A 56 0.93 -3.38 -23.98
N ASP A 57 2.10 -3.58 -24.58
CA ASP A 57 3.18 -4.41 -24.05
C ASP A 57 3.73 -3.88 -22.71
N VAL A 58 3.94 -2.56 -22.64
CA VAL A 58 4.36 -1.89 -21.40
C VAL A 58 3.25 -1.98 -20.36
N LEU A 59 2.01 -1.69 -20.75
CA LEU A 59 0.84 -1.71 -19.88
C LEU A 59 0.64 -3.08 -19.24
N VAL A 60 0.69 -4.17 -20.01
CA VAL A 60 0.57 -5.54 -19.49
C VAL A 60 1.64 -5.83 -18.46
N THR A 61 2.89 -5.42 -18.73
CA THR A 61 4.01 -5.61 -17.81
C THR A 61 3.80 -4.84 -16.50
N GLN A 62 3.38 -3.56 -16.59
CA GLN A 62 3.11 -2.73 -15.41
C GLN A 62 1.93 -3.26 -14.58
N LEU A 63 0.85 -3.72 -15.23
CA LEU A 63 -0.30 -4.31 -14.57
C LEU A 63 0.06 -5.62 -13.87
N SER A 64 0.88 -6.48 -14.50
CA SER A 64 1.36 -7.73 -13.89
C SER A 64 2.16 -7.45 -12.62
N MET A 65 3.10 -6.49 -12.66
CA MET A 65 3.86 -6.08 -11.47
C MET A 65 2.96 -5.53 -10.36
N ARG A 66 1.92 -4.76 -10.72
CA ARG A 66 0.97 -4.19 -9.75
C ARG A 66 0.08 -5.27 -9.12
N LEU A 67 -0.38 -6.23 -9.90
CA LEU A 67 -1.17 -7.37 -9.42
C LEU A 67 -0.35 -8.24 -8.48
N GLN A 68 0.87 -8.61 -8.85
CA GLN A 68 1.78 -9.38 -7.97
C GLN A 68 2.03 -8.68 -6.64
N ALA A 69 2.24 -7.35 -6.67
CA ALA A 69 2.39 -6.56 -5.45
C ALA A 69 1.10 -6.52 -4.61
N SER A 70 -0.08 -6.51 -5.25
CA SER A 70 -1.37 -6.59 -4.57
C SER A 70 -1.56 -7.95 -3.91
N ASP A 71 -1.32 -9.04 -4.63
CA ASP A 71 -1.47 -10.40 -4.14
C ASP A 71 -0.51 -10.69 -2.97
N ALA A 72 0.72 -10.19 -3.06
CA ALA A 72 1.68 -10.29 -1.95
C ALA A 72 1.18 -9.56 -0.69
N ARG A 73 0.56 -8.39 -0.84
CA ARG A 73 -0.07 -7.66 0.28
C ARG A 73 -1.25 -8.43 0.84
N VAL A 74 -2.15 -8.92 0.00
CA VAL A 74 -3.31 -9.72 0.43
C VAL A 74 -2.84 -10.95 1.21
N LYS A 75 -1.90 -11.73 0.67
CA LYS A 75 -1.33 -12.90 1.36
C LYS A 75 -0.71 -12.54 2.71
N PHE A 76 0.03 -11.43 2.78
CA PHE A 76 0.58 -10.95 4.04
C PHE A 76 -0.51 -10.66 5.07
N LEU A 77 -1.61 -10.02 4.66
CA LEU A 77 -2.75 -9.71 5.53
C LEU A 77 -3.57 -10.95 5.92
N GLU A 78 -3.66 -11.94 5.05
CA GLU A 78 -4.38 -13.19 5.29
C GLU A 78 -3.62 -14.14 6.24
N HIS A 79 -2.29 -14.15 6.15
CA HIS A 79 -1.42 -14.96 7.02
C HIS A 79 -1.03 -14.27 8.32
N GLU A 80 -1.51 -13.05 8.55
CA GLU A 80 -1.27 -12.32 9.79
C GLU A 80 -2.01 -12.98 10.95
N ASP A 81 -1.33 -13.12 12.10
CA ASP A 81 -1.94 -13.67 13.30
C ASP A 81 -3.17 -12.83 13.71
N PRO A 82 -4.29 -13.44 14.14
CA PRO A 82 -5.48 -12.71 14.56
C PRO A 82 -5.21 -11.65 15.64
N ALA A 83 -4.25 -11.89 16.54
CA ALA A 83 -3.86 -10.93 17.57
C ALA A 83 -3.13 -9.70 16.98
N ASP A 84 -2.32 -9.89 15.94
CA ASP A 84 -1.60 -8.80 15.26
C ASP A 84 -2.53 -8.01 14.35
N ARG A 85 -3.46 -8.69 13.66
CA ARG A 85 -4.56 -8.04 12.93
C ARG A 85 -5.44 -7.20 13.86
N PHE A 86 -5.81 -7.72 15.04
CA PHE A 86 -6.57 -6.96 16.04
C PHE A 86 -5.80 -5.72 16.50
N ARG A 87 -4.51 -5.86 16.81
CA ARG A 87 -3.63 -4.74 17.17
C ARG A 87 -3.59 -3.66 16.09
N ARG A 88 -3.42 -4.02 14.82
CA ARG A 88 -3.36 -3.03 13.73
C ARG A 88 -4.68 -2.28 13.53
N ILE A 89 -5.83 -2.95 13.65
CA ILE A 89 -7.13 -2.34 13.39
C ILE A 89 -7.61 -1.51 14.60
N HIS A 90 -7.38 -2.00 15.82
CA HIS A 90 -8.01 -1.46 17.02
C HIS A 90 -7.05 -0.72 17.96
N LEU A 91 -5.74 -0.98 17.88
CA LEU A 91 -4.73 -0.39 18.76
C LEU A 91 -3.80 0.61 18.03
N CYS A 92 -3.98 0.85 16.72
CA CYS A 92 -3.33 1.96 16.01
C CYS A 92 -4.00 3.33 16.31
N LYS A 93 -4.12 3.66 17.59
CA LYS A 93 -4.01 5.04 18.09
C LYS A 93 -2.74 5.01 18.94
N PRO A 94 -1.77 5.94 18.79
CA PRO A 94 -0.56 5.89 19.60
C PRO A 94 -0.93 6.04 21.08
N TYR A 95 -1.05 4.91 21.77
CA TYR A 95 -1.20 4.85 23.20
C TYR A 95 0.21 4.77 23.77
N SER A 96 0.89 5.92 23.78
CA SER A 96 2.27 6.02 24.25
C SER A 96 2.53 7.40 24.86
N ALA A 97 1.71 7.76 25.85
CA ALA A 97 2.06 8.81 26.80
C ALA A 97 1.41 8.55 28.17
N GLU A 98 0.14 8.10 28.20
CA GLU A 98 -0.61 8.02 29.45
C GLU A 98 -0.37 6.71 30.23
N SER A 99 -0.17 5.57 29.56
CA SER A 99 0.08 4.29 30.24
C SER A 99 1.48 4.14 30.83
N GLU A 100 2.49 4.80 30.23
CA GLU A 100 3.86 4.75 30.72
C GLU A 100 4.00 5.36 32.12
N GLN A 101 3.08 6.24 32.54
CA GLN A 101 3.04 6.77 33.91
C GLN A 101 2.62 5.72 34.94
N TYR A 102 1.72 4.79 34.59
CA TYR A 102 1.23 3.76 35.52
C TYR A 102 2.24 2.61 35.72
N GLU A 103 3.09 2.35 34.74
CA GLU A 103 4.19 1.36 34.80
C GLU A 103 5.42 1.90 35.54
N ARG A 104 5.53 3.22 35.76
CA ARG A 104 6.63 3.80 36.53
C ARG A 104 6.35 3.67 38.02
N ASN A 105 7.17 2.87 38.70
CA ASN A 105 7.19 2.80 40.16
C ASN A 105 7.36 4.21 40.74
N ASN A 106 6.43 4.63 41.61
CA ASN A 106 6.37 5.94 42.23
C ASN A 106 7.48 6.09 43.30
N ARG A 107 8.75 6.10 42.87
CA ARG A 107 9.93 6.22 43.75
C ARG A 107 10.19 7.65 44.26
N ARG A 108 9.36 8.62 43.88
CA ARG A 108 9.52 10.04 44.27
C ARG A 108 8.28 10.52 45.02
N GLY A 109 8.02 9.93 46.18
CA GLY A 109 7.00 10.37 47.11
C GLY A 109 7.23 9.77 48.50
N ALA A 110 6.72 10.43 49.54
CA ALA A 110 6.99 10.12 50.96
C ALA A 110 6.48 8.73 51.46
N GLY A 111 6.00 7.86 50.58
CA GLY A 111 5.48 6.52 50.89
C GLY A 111 6.33 5.36 50.37
N GLY A 112 7.59 5.60 50.01
CA GLY A 112 8.52 4.54 49.58
C GLY A 112 9.16 3.78 50.74
N SER A 113 8.37 3.11 51.59
CA SER A 113 8.91 2.15 52.56
C SER A 113 8.83 0.74 51.99
N ASN A 114 9.99 0.10 51.78
CA ASN A 114 10.07 -1.33 51.54
C ASN A 114 9.89 -2.04 52.88
N TYR A 115 8.81 -2.80 53.03
CA TYR A 115 8.70 -3.80 54.10
C TYR A 115 9.48 -5.05 53.66
N THR A 116 10.66 -5.25 54.24
CA THR A 116 11.35 -6.55 54.26
C THR A 116 11.10 -7.13 55.63
N GLY A 117 10.19 -8.10 55.71
CA GLY A 117 9.95 -8.89 56.91
C GLY A 117 10.99 -10.01 57.01
N ASP A 118 11.79 -9.95 58.05
CA ASP A 118 12.60 -11.02 58.63
C ASP A 118 11.75 -12.01 59.44
#